data_AF-A0A0A2M085-F1
#
_entry.id   AF-A0A0A2M085-F1
#
_cell.length_a   1.000
_cell.length_b   1.000
_cell.length_c   1.000
_cell.angle_alpha   90.00
_cell.angle_beta   90.00
_cell.angle_gamma   90.00
#
_symmetry.space_group_name_H-M   'P 1'
#
loop_
_entity.id
_entity.type
_entity.pdbx_description
1 polymer ?
#
loop_
_entity_poly.entity_id
_entity_poly.type
_entity_poly.pdbx_seq_one_letter_code
_entity_poly.pdbx_strand_id
1 'polypeptide(L)'
;MMKKIIIAIICFINLSFINIGMDYSIEANVKTNCQDNFPSGLSFFFEQVGGYGDKSMVSQVERILNIDLSTFQEYDFIDNEESSEKYWKNITKFESVIDKFISKIKANPKYYQKIKYNPIKLGVDFSSDLNEMKKIEQKQKEYENHPMYGYPNDNKYLSSKAILKDLETLKNILKCYKKSGATKIKLNYD
;
A
#
# COMPACT_ATOMS: atom_id res chain seq x y z
N MET A 1 17.49 -30.17 46.21
CA MET A 1 16.93 -30.40 44.85
C MET A 1 16.13 -29.16 44.44
N MET A 2 16.78 -28.17 43.80
CA MET A 2 16.16 -26.91 43.40
C MET A 2 15.60 -27.02 41.99
N LYS A 3 14.29 -26.80 41.83
CA LYS A 3 13.62 -26.69 40.53
C LYS A 3 13.99 -25.34 39.90
N LYS A 4 14.72 -25.38 38.79
CA LYS A 4 14.96 -24.21 37.94
C LYS A 4 13.68 -23.88 37.17
N ILE A 5 13.09 -22.72 37.45
CA ILE A 5 12.00 -22.16 36.67
C ILE A 5 12.62 -21.51 35.43
N ILE A 6 12.32 -22.06 34.25
CA ILE A 6 12.68 -21.45 32.97
C ILE A 6 11.60 -20.42 32.65
N ILE A 7 11.95 -19.13 32.75
CA ILE A 7 11.11 -18.04 32.25
C ILE A 7 11.35 -17.98 30.74
N ALA A 8 10.36 -18.42 29.97
CA ALA A 8 10.32 -18.20 28.53
C ALA A 8 9.96 -16.73 28.28
N ILE A 9 10.98 -15.92 27.97
CA ILE A 9 10.77 -14.58 27.42
C ILE A 9 10.26 -14.78 25.98
N ILE A 10 8.96 -14.66 25.80
CA ILE A 10 8.35 -14.53 24.48
C ILE A 10 8.73 -13.14 23.97
N CYS A 11 9.82 -13.06 23.22
CA CYS A 11 10.09 -11.93 22.37
C CYS A 11 8.96 -11.87 21.33
N PHE A 12 8.02 -10.94 21.52
CA PHE A 12 7.22 -10.41 20.43
C PHE A 12 8.18 -9.69 19.48
N ILE A 13 8.77 -10.44 18.56
CA ILE A 13 9.33 -9.85 17.36
C ILE A 13 8.11 -9.31 16.62
N ASN A 14 7.82 -8.03 16.82
CA ASN A 14 7.17 -7.22 15.80
C ASN A 14 8.09 -7.37 14.59
N LEU A 15 7.76 -8.31 13.70
CA LEU A 15 8.20 -8.29 12.33
C LEU A 15 7.58 -7.04 11.72
N SER A 16 8.15 -5.89 12.03
CA SER A 16 8.19 -4.76 11.13
C SER A 16 8.80 -5.35 9.88
N PHE A 17 7.95 -5.71 8.92
CA PHE A 17 8.40 -5.96 7.56
C PHE A 17 9.26 -4.76 7.22
N ILE A 18 10.56 -4.98 7.02
CA ILE A 18 11.45 -3.98 6.46
C ILE A 18 10.91 -3.80 5.04
N ASN A 19 9.97 -2.88 4.88
CA ASN A 19 9.44 -2.43 3.61
C ASN A 19 10.59 -1.69 2.94
N ILE A 20 11.36 -2.40 2.14
CA ILE A 20 12.19 -1.78 1.10
C ILE A 20 11.23 -1.55 -0.06
N GLY A 21 10.41 -0.51 0.08
CA GLY A 21 9.39 -0.11 -0.88
C GLY A 21 9.23 1.40 -0.79
N MET A 22 9.15 2.05 -1.94
CA MET A 22 9.05 3.50 -2.08
C MET A 22 7.88 4.03 -1.24
N ASP A 23 8.15 5.00 -0.38
CA ASP A 23 7.21 5.49 0.62
C ASP A 23 6.63 6.82 0.12
N TYR A 24 5.30 6.89 -0.02
CA TYR A 24 4.68 8.20 -0.12
C TYR A 24 4.96 9.00 1.15
N SER A 25 5.20 10.29 1.00
CA SER A 25 5.04 11.26 2.06
C SER A 25 3.75 12.07 1.86
N ILE A 26 3.20 12.63 2.93
CA ILE A 26 2.07 13.55 2.87
C ILE A 26 2.50 14.90 3.43
N GLU A 27 2.18 15.95 2.70
CA GLU A 27 2.57 17.32 3.01
C GLU A 27 1.34 18.20 3.21
N ALA A 28 1.41 19.14 4.15
CA ALA A 28 0.37 20.15 4.38
C ALA A 28 0.79 21.49 3.77
N ASN A 29 -0.17 22.29 3.30
CA ASN A 29 0.11 23.60 2.71
C ASN A 29 0.53 24.69 3.72
N VAL A 30 0.70 24.31 4.99
CA VAL A 30 1.16 25.15 6.09
C VAL A 30 2.24 24.39 6.85
N LYS A 31 3.21 25.12 7.41
CA LYS A 31 4.23 24.51 8.27
C LYS A 31 3.58 23.93 9.53
N THR A 32 3.94 22.69 9.85
CA THR A 32 3.39 21.96 10.99
C THR A 32 4.41 21.01 11.61
N ASN A 33 4.20 20.61 12.86
CA ASN A 33 4.98 19.59 13.57
C ASN A 33 4.25 18.23 13.61
N CYS A 34 3.22 18.07 12.78
CA CYS A 34 2.48 16.82 12.63
C CYS A 34 3.31 15.79 11.85
N GLN A 35 3.03 14.50 12.07
CA GLN A 35 3.61 13.42 11.27
C GLN A 35 3.25 13.58 9.79
N ASP A 36 4.22 13.31 8.92
CA ASP A 36 4.19 13.43 7.45
C ASP A 36 4.42 12.10 6.73
N ASN A 37 4.80 11.04 7.45
CA ASN A 37 4.88 9.69 6.89
C ASN A 37 3.48 9.19 6.51
N PHE A 38 3.24 8.98 5.22
CA PHE A 38 2.05 8.27 4.76
C PHE A 38 2.12 6.80 5.24
N PRO A 39 1.01 6.17 5.64
CA PRO A 39 1.06 4.79 6.12
C PRO A 39 1.62 3.84 5.07
N SER A 40 2.73 3.17 5.38
CA SER A 40 3.49 2.37 4.40
C SER A 40 2.71 1.20 3.80
N GLY A 41 1.74 0.63 4.53
CA GLY A 41 0.83 -0.37 3.97
C GLY A 41 -0.09 0.21 2.90
N LEU A 42 -0.53 1.47 3.05
CA LEU A 42 -1.28 2.17 2.01
C LEU A 42 -0.37 2.58 0.85
N SER A 43 0.86 3.05 1.12
CA SER A 43 1.86 3.29 0.06
C SER A 43 2.00 2.04 -0.81
N PHE A 44 2.31 0.91 -0.18
CA PHE A 44 2.44 -0.38 -0.86
C PHE A 44 1.18 -0.78 -1.64
N PHE A 45 0.00 -0.59 -1.04
CA PHE A 45 -1.28 -0.95 -1.66
C PHE A 45 -1.56 -0.15 -2.93
N PHE A 46 -1.21 1.14 -2.94
CA PHE A 46 -1.40 2.02 -4.09
C PHE A 46 -0.26 1.93 -5.14
N GLU A 47 0.90 1.36 -4.79
CA GLU A 47 2.09 1.25 -5.67
C GLU A 47 2.23 -0.06 -6.47
N GLN A 48 2.07 -1.24 -5.85
CA GLN A 48 2.48 -2.56 -6.42
C GLN A 48 2.25 -2.75 -7.94
N VAL A 49 3.31 -2.65 -8.77
CA VAL A 49 3.49 -3.02 -10.22
C VAL A 49 2.21 -2.95 -11.08
N GLY A 50 1.38 -1.98 -10.76
CA GLY A 50 -0.06 -2.12 -10.94
C GLY A 50 -0.82 -1.47 -9.80
N GLY A 51 -0.43 -0.27 -9.35
CA GLY A 51 -1.44 0.72 -8.93
C GLY A 51 -2.37 1.07 -10.10
N TYR A 52 -1.92 0.81 -11.32
CA TYR A 52 -2.62 1.07 -12.58
C TYR A 52 -2.87 -0.21 -13.39
N GLY A 53 -4.03 -0.25 -14.05
CA GLY A 53 -4.49 -1.35 -14.92
C GLY A 53 -5.52 -2.26 -14.27
N ASP A 54 -6.36 -2.89 -15.09
CA ASP A 54 -7.59 -3.61 -14.67
C ASP A 54 -7.39 -4.78 -13.70
N LYS A 55 -6.14 -5.26 -13.57
CA LYS A 55 -5.74 -6.40 -12.73
C LYS A 55 -5.13 -6.00 -11.39
N SER A 56 -4.82 -4.72 -11.19
CA SER A 56 -4.27 -4.19 -9.94
C SER A 56 -5.07 -4.60 -8.70
N MET A 57 -4.42 -4.59 -7.53
CA MET A 57 -5.17 -4.78 -6.28
C MET A 57 -6.15 -3.62 -6.06
N VAL A 58 -5.74 -2.39 -6.36
CA VAL A 58 -6.57 -1.18 -6.23
C VAL A 58 -7.81 -1.23 -7.12
N SER A 59 -7.67 -1.42 -8.44
CA SER A 59 -8.81 -1.44 -9.37
C SER A 59 -9.75 -2.61 -9.11
N GLN A 60 -9.24 -3.76 -8.64
CA GLN A 60 -10.11 -4.83 -8.15
C GLN A 60 -10.93 -4.39 -6.94
N VAL A 61 -10.32 -3.71 -5.96
CA VAL A 61 -11.01 -3.17 -4.78
C VAL A 61 -12.03 -2.10 -5.16
N GLU A 62 -11.68 -1.15 -6.04
CA GLU A 62 -12.57 -0.11 -6.56
C GLU A 62 -13.83 -0.72 -7.17
N ARG A 63 -13.66 -1.72 -8.05
CA ARG A 63 -14.77 -2.44 -8.69
C ARG A 63 -15.61 -3.24 -7.71
N ILE A 64 -14.99 -3.96 -6.78
CA ILE A 64 -15.71 -4.81 -5.81
C ILE A 64 -16.53 -3.95 -4.83
N LEU A 65 -15.96 -2.83 -4.38
CA LEU A 65 -16.59 -1.95 -3.39
C LEU A 65 -17.43 -0.84 -4.03
N ASN A 66 -17.32 -0.64 -5.34
CA ASN A 66 -17.90 0.48 -6.08
C ASN A 66 -17.53 1.82 -5.44
N ILE A 67 -16.24 2.12 -5.49
CA ILE A 67 -15.60 3.33 -4.95
C ILE A 67 -14.51 3.80 -5.91
N ASP A 68 -14.32 5.11 -5.97
CA ASP A 68 -13.23 5.78 -6.68
C ASP A 68 -12.11 6.12 -5.70
N LEU A 69 -10.91 5.60 -5.95
CA LEU A 69 -9.71 5.79 -5.14
C LEU A 69 -8.62 6.56 -5.89
N SER A 70 -8.92 7.11 -7.07
CA SER A 70 -7.97 7.85 -7.91
C SER A 70 -7.23 8.97 -7.18
N THR A 71 -7.87 9.62 -6.20
CA THR A 71 -7.24 10.69 -5.41
C THR A 71 -5.99 10.24 -4.63
N PHE A 72 -5.81 8.94 -4.36
CA PHE A 72 -4.59 8.42 -3.73
C PHE A 72 -3.43 8.26 -4.72
N GLN A 73 -3.70 8.33 -6.02
CA GLN A 73 -2.73 8.08 -7.10
C GLN A 73 -2.33 9.36 -7.84
N GLU A 74 -2.90 10.50 -7.45
CA GLU A 74 -2.53 11.83 -7.92
C GLU A 74 -1.42 12.40 -7.01
N TYR A 75 -0.17 11.96 -7.18
CA TYR A 75 0.96 12.42 -6.37
C TYR A 75 1.94 13.27 -7.18
N ASP A 76 2.70 14.08 -6.45
CA ASP A 76 3.81 14.85 -7.00
C ASP A 76 5.11 14.05 -6.87
N PHE A 77 6.04 14.21 -7.81
CA PHE A 77 7.37 13.63 -7.69
C PHE A 77 8.24 14.60 -6.91
N ILE A 78 9.03 14.14 -5.95
CA ILE A 78 10.06 14.98 -5.34
C ILE A 78 11.21 15.11 -6.34
N ASP A 79 11.00 15.91 -7.38
CA ASP A 79 12.06 16.44 -8.22
C ASP A 79 12.38 17.89 -7.81
N ASN A 80 13.52 18.41 -8.25
CA ASN A 80 13.97 19.76 -7.89
C ASN A 80 13.16 20.88 -8.58
N GLU A 81 12.00 20.55 -9.17
CA GLU A 81 11.13 21.51 -9.86
C GLU A 81 10.03 22.04 -8.93
N GLU A 82 9.47 23.20 -9.28
CA GLU A 82 8.41 23.82 -8.49
C GLU A 82 7.12 22.99 -8.62
N SER A 83 6.66 22.46 -7.49
CA SER A 83 5.46 21.63 -7.38
C SER A 83 4.24 22.29 -8.03
N SER A 84 3.58 21.56 -8.93
CA SER A 84 2.39 22.06 -9.63
C SER A 84 1.17 22.14 -8.69
N GLU A 85 0.43 23.26 -8.72
CA GLU A 85 -0.82 23.45 -7.97
C GLU A 85 -1.85 22.32 -8.16
N LYS A 86 -1.77 21.58 -9.27
CA LYS A 86 -2.67 20.46 -9.57
C LYS A 86 -2.59 19.30 -8.56
N TYR A 87 -1.46 19.14 -7.86
CA TYR A 87 -1.27 18.05 -6.88
C TYR A 87 -1.77 18.39 -5.47
N TRP A 88 -2.06 19.67 -5.21
CA TRP A 88 -2.62 20.10 -3.94
C TRP A 88 -4.12 19.80 -3.86
N LYS A 89 -4.49 18.91 -2.95
CA LYS A 89 -5.85 18.43 -2.74
C LYS A 89 -6.49 19.14 -1.55
N ASN A 90 -7.77 19.49 -1.67
CA ASN A 90 -8.52 19.97 -0.52
C ASN A 90 -8.61 18.87 0.56
N ILE A 91 -8.17 19.19 1.78
CA ILE A 91 -8.05 18.20 2.86
C ILE A 91 -9.40 17.57 3.25
N THR A 92 -10.49 18.36 3.24
CA THR A 92 -11.84 17.87 3.56
C THR A 92 -12.36 16.92 2.49
N LYS A 93 -12.12 17.22 1.21
CA LYS A 93 -12.50 16.32 0.11
C LYS A 93 -11.72 15.00 0.19
N PHE A 94 -10.40 15.07 0.42
CA PHE A 94 -9.56 13.88 0.56
C PHE A 94 -9.99 13.01 1.74
N GLU A 95 -10.24 13.62 2.91
CA GLU A 95 -10.76 12.91 4.09
C GLU A 95 -12.12 12.24 3.83
N SER A 96 -13.01 12.87 3.05
CA SER A 96 -14.31 12.27 2.70
C SER A 96 -14.18 10.99 1.88
N VAL A 97 -13.14 10.87 1.04
CA VAL A 97 -12.84 9.65 0.29
C VAL A 97 -12.36 8.55 1.24
N ILE A 98 -11.51 8.89 2.23
CA ILE A 98 -11.09 7.94 3.28
C ILE A 98 -12.29 7.42 4.06
N ASP A 99 -13.19 8.30 4.50
CA ASP A 99 -14.39 7.92 5.23
C ASP A 99 -15.30 7.01 4.41
N LYS A 100 -15.47 7.32 3.12
CA LYS A 100 -16.20 6.49 2.17
C LYS A 100 -15.55 5.12 2.02
N PHE A 101 -14.22 5.05 1.93
CA PHE A 101 -13.49 3.79 1.81
C PHE A 101 -13.64 2.91 3.05
N ILE A 102 -13.45 3.48 4.23
CA ILE A 102 -13.68 2.79 5.51
C ILE A 102 -15.12 2.25 5.59
N SER A 103 -16.11 3.07 5.24
CA SER A 103 -17.52 2.67 5.23
C SER A 103 -17.79 1.51 4.29
N LYS A 104 -17.27 1.55 3.06
CA LYS A 104 -17.41 0.47 2.08
C LYS A 104 -16.78 -0.84 2.53
N ILE A 105 -15.61 -0.80 3.15
CA ILE A 105 -14.95 -1.98 3.73
C ILE A 105 -15.82 -2.56 4.86
N LYS A 106 -16.29 -1.71 5.78
CA LYS A 106 -17.14 -2.15 6.91
C LYS A 106 -18.46 -2.78 6.44
N ALA A 107 -19.08 -2.22 5.40
CA ALA A 107 -20.30 -2.76 4.80
C ALA A 107 -20.08 -4.08 4.03
N ASN A 108 -18.84 -4.33 3.58
CA ASN A 108 -18.49 -5.51 2.78
C ASN A 108 -17.31 -6.28 3.41
N PRO A 109 -17.45 -6.83 4.63
CA PRO A 109 -16.31 -7.36 5.39
C PRO A 109 -15.59 -8.54 4.75
N LYS A 110 -16.16 -9.17 3.71
CA LYS A 110 -15.58 -10.29 2.96
C LYS A 110 -15.11 -9.90 1.54
N TYR A 111 -15.03 -8.61 1.21
CA TYR A 111 -14.66 -8.13 -0.13
C TYR A 111 -13.33 -8.72 -0.65
N TYR A 112 -12.36 -8.89 0.25
CA TYR A 112 -11.04 -9.43 -0.08
C TYR A 112 -11.10 -10.86 -0.66
N GLN A 113 -12.14 -11.64 -0.36
CA GLN A 113 -12.32 -12.99 -0.90
C GLN A 113 -12.63 -12.98 -2.41
N LYS A 114 -13.05 -11.83 -2.96
CA LYS A 114 -13.34 -11.66 -4.39
C LYS A 114 -12.12 -11.19 -5.20
N ILE A 115 -11.01 -10.87 -4.53
CA ILE A 115 -9.78 -10.48 -5.19
C ILE A 115 -9.16 -11.72 -5.83
N LYS A 116 -8.77 -11.60 -7.09
CA LYS A 116 -7.98 -12.61 -7.79
C LYS A 116 -6.51 -12.33 -7.54
N TYR A 117 -5.82 -13.35 -7.07
CA TYR A 117 -4.39 -13.29 -6.78
C TYR A 117 -3.63 -14.20 -7.74
N ASN A 118 -2.42 -13.78 -8.06
CA ASN A 118 -1.45 -14.63 -8.72
C ASN A 118 -0.89 -15.64 -7.70
N PRO A 119 -0.81 -16.94 -8.03
CA PRO A 119 -0.09 -17.88 -7.20
C PRO A 119 1.37 -17.43 -7.03
N ILE A 120 1.88 -17.58 -5.80
CA ILE A 120 3.21 -17.10 -5.41
C ILE A 120 4.26 -17.64 -6.39
N LYS A 121 4.95 -16.72 -7.07
CA LYS A 121 6.16 -17.04 -7.83
C LYS A 121 7.30 -17.30 -6.85
N LEU A 122 7.76 -18.54 -6.77
CA LEU A 122 9.00 -18.88 -6.08
C LEU A 122 10.19 -18.32 -6.88
N GLY A 123 10.61 -17.09 -6.57
CA GLY A 123 11.89 -16.49 -6.98
C GLY A 123 12.02 -16.11 -8.47
N VAL A 124 12.72 -15.01 -8.74
CA VAL A 124 13.35 -14.77 -10.04
C VAL A 124 14.82 -15.13 -9.86
N ASP A 125 15.20 -16.32 -10.30
CA ASP A 125 16.58 -16.78 -10.18
C ASP A 125 17.41 -16.12 -11.29
N PHE A 126 18.59 -15.62 -10.94
CA PHE A 126 19.62 -15.19 -11.90
C PHE A 126 20.81 -16.14 -11.78
N SER A 127 21.39 -16.53 -12.92
CA SER A 127 22.58 -17.38 -12.98
C SER A 127 23.58 -16.85 -14.00
N SER A 128 24.87 -17.06 -13.74
CA SER A 128 25.96 -16.81 -14.69
C SER A 128 26.16 -17.97 -15.68
N ASP A 129 25.49 -19.11 -15.49
CA ASP A 129 25.52 -20.26 -16.40
C ASP A 129 24.49 -20.12 -17.52
N LEU A 130 24.93 -20.25 -18.77
CA LEU A 130 24.08 -20.05 -19.95
C LEU A 130 22.95 -21.08 -20.07
N ASN A 131 23.18 -22.32 -19.62
CA ASN A 131 22.14 -23.37 -19.65
C ASN A 131 21.11 -23.13 -18.55
N GLU A 132 21.53 -22.65 -17.39
CA GLU A 132 20.61 -22.21 -16.33
C GLU A 132 19.81 -20.99 -16.75
N MET A 133 20.42 -20.00 -17.42
CA MET A 133 19.70 -18.84 -17.98
C MET A 133 18.59 -19.25 -18.94
N LYS A 134 18.84 -20.21 -19.85
CA LYS A 134 17.81 -20.74 -20.76
C LYS A 134 16.64 -21.39 -20.00
N LYS A 135 16.93 -22.12 -18.92
CA LYS A 135 15.89 -22.72 -18.07
C LYS A 135 15.08 -21.64 -17.33
N ILE A 136 15.74 -20.59 -16.84
CA ILE A 136 15.09 -19.43 -16.21
C ILE A 136 14.16 -18.73 -17.21
N GLU A 137 14.62 -18.46 -18.44
CA GLU A 137 13.82 -17.82 -19.48
C GLU A 137 12.59 -18.67 -19.85
N GLN A 138 12.75 -19.99 -19.95
CA GLN A 138 11.63 -20.89 -20.23
C GLN A 138 10.60 -20.89 -19.10
N LYS A 139 11.03 -20.94 -17.84
CA LYS A 139 10.14 -20.78 -16.67
C LYS A 139 9.44 -19.42 -16.65
N GLN A 140 10.14 -18.36 -17.06
CA GLN A 140 9.56 -17.02 -17.16
C GLN A 140 8.43 -16.98 -18.20
N LYS A 141 8.63 -17.58 -19.38
CA LYS A 141 7.58 -17.70 -20.41
C LYS A 141 6.40 -18.55 -19.95
N GLU A 142 6.66 -19.65 -19.24
CA GLU A 142 5.60 -20.47 -18.63
C GLU A 142 4.78 -19.68 -17.61
N TYR A 143 5.45 -18.87 -16.79
CA TYR A 143 4.79 -17.97 -15.84
C TYR A 143 3.99 -16.86 -16.53
N GLU A 144 4.52 -16.26 -17.60
CA GLU A 144 3.83 -15.24 -18.41
C GLU A 144 2.56 -15.78 -19.08
N ASN A 145 2.56 -17.06 -19.44
CA ASN A 145 1.40 -17.75 -19.99
C ASN A 145 0.38 -18.21 -18.92
N HIS A 146 0.69 -18.04 -17.63
CA HIS A 146 -0.21 -18.44 -16.56
C HIS A 146 -1.48 -17.56 -16.55
N PRO A 147 -2.69 -18.11 -16.35
CA PRO A 147 -3.94 -17.33 -16.41
C PRO A 147 -4.02 -16.17 -15.40
N MET A 148 -3.32 -16.31 -14.27
CA MET A 148 -3.25 -15.28 -13.22
C MET A 148 -2.01 -14.38 -13.34
N TYR A 149 -1.25 -14.49 -14.44
CA TYR A 149 -0.17 -13.55 -14.72
C TYR A 149 -0.70 -12.10 -14.78
N GLY A 150 0.02 -11.20 -14.10
CA GLY A 150 -0.34 -9.80 -13.94
C GLY A 150 -1.39 -9.51 -12.85
N TYR A 151 -1.86 -10.51 -12.09
CA TYR A 151 -2.60 -10.27 -10.85
C TYR A 151 -1.63 -10.06 -9.67
N PRO A 152 -2.04 -9.37 -8.60
CA PRO A 152 -1.21 -9.17 -7.41
C PRO A 152 -1.00 -10.48 -6.64
N ASN A 153 0.09 -10.57 -5.87
CA ASN A 153 0.26 -11.66 -4.91
C ASN A 153 -0.57 -11.40 -3.64
N ASP A 154 -1.04 -12.47 -2.98
CA ASP A 154 -1.69 -12.32 -1.66
C ASP A 154 -0.63 -12.10 -0.57
N ASN A 155 -0.56 -10.88 -0.08
CA ASN A 155 0.31 -10.46 1.04
C ASN A 155 -0.44 -10.35 2.37
N LYS A 156 -1.71 -10.78 2.44
CA LYS A 156 -2.60 -10.69 3.61
C LYS A 156 -2.97 -9.27 4.06
N TYR A 157 -2.62 -8.22 3.33
CA TYR A 157 -2.91 -6.83 3.73
C TYR A 157 -4.42 -6.55 3.88
N LEU A 158 -5.22 -7.00 2.90
CA LEU A 158 -6.67 -6.82 2.91
C LEU A 158 -7.37 -7.74 3.92
N SER A 159 -6.98 -9.03 3.97
CA SER A 159 -7.63 -10.04 4.81
C SER A 159 -7.34 -9.87 6.31
N SER A 160 -6.21 -9.28 6.67
CA SER A 160 -5.82 -9.00 8.07
C SER A 160 -6.45 -7.73 8.66
N LYS A 161 -7.22 -6.96 7.86
CA LYS A 161 -7.74 -5.63 8.21
C LYS A 161 -6.64 -4.58 8.47
N ALA A 162 -5.40 -4.81 8.02
CA ALA A 162 -4.32 -3.83 8.14
C ALA A 162 -4.67 -2.51 7.44
N ILE A 163 -5.31 -2.59 6.27
CA ILE A 163 -5.80 -1.41 5.53
C ILE A 163 -6.70 -0.49 6.36
N LEU A 164 -7.57 -1.04 7.22
CA LEU A 164 -8.42 -0.23 8.09
C LEU A 164 -7.60 0.53 9.14
N LYS A 165 -6.54 -0.10 9.67
CA LYS A 165 -5.66 0.56 10.65
C LYS A 165 -4.92 1.72 9.99
N ASP A 166 -4.41 1.51 8.78
CA ASP A 166 -3.67 2.54 8.06
C ASP A 166 -4.57 3.71 7.65
N LEU A 167 -5.80 3.45 7.21
CA LEU A 167 -6.77 4.52 6.90
C LEU A 167 -7.09 5.37 8.14
N GLU A 168 -7.24 4.75 9.32
CA GLU A 168 -7.46 5.50 10.57
C GLU A 168 -6.20 6.29 11.00
N THR A 169 -5.00 5.74 10.79
CA THR A 169 -3.74 6.47 10.97
C THR A 169 -3.68 7.71 10.08
N LEU A 170 -4.02 7.55 8.79
CA LEU A 170 -4.07 8.67 7.85
C LEU A 170 -5.07 9.74 8.31
N LYS A 171 -6.26 9.35 8.80
CA LYS A 171 -7.22 10.32 9.38
C LYS A 171 -6.63 11.09 10.56
N ASN A 172 -5.85 10.45 11.43
CA ASN A 172 -5.21 11.12 12.55
C ASN A 172 -4.18 12.16 12.08
N ILE A 173 -3.43 11.85 11.02
CA ILE A 173 -2.52 12.80 10.37
C ILE A 173 -3.31 14.01 9.84
N LEU A 174 -4.37 13.79 9.06
CA LEU A 174 -5.20 14.88 8.51
C LEU A 174 -5.85 15.72 9.62
N LYS A 175 -6.28 15.09 10.73
CA LYS A 175 -6.82 15.80 11.89
C LYS A 175 -5.78 16.72 12.52
N CYS A 176 -4.52 16.27 12.60
CA CYS A 176 -3.42 17.09 13.09
C CYS A 176 -3.20 18.29 12.15
N TYR A 177 -3.10 18.06 10.85
CA TYR A 177 -2.95 19.13 9.84
C TYR A 177 -4.07 20.17 9.90
N LYS A 178 -5.34 19.75 9.98
CA LYS A 178 -6.47 20.66 10.13
C LYS A 178 -6.37 21.50 11.40
N LYS A 179 -5.91 20.93 12.52
CA LYS A 179 -5.66 21.68 13.77
C LYS A 179 -4.55 22.72 13.62
N SER A 180 -3.58 22.47 12.75
CA SER A 180 -2.53 23.42 12.39
C SER A 180 -2.97 24.46 11.35
N GLY A 181 -4.24 24.45 10.90
CA GLY A 181 -4.76 25.39 9.92
C GLY A 181 -4.58 24.97 8.45
N ALA A 182 -4.14 23.74 8.18
CA ALA A 182 -4.02 23.24 6.82
C ALA A 182 -5.39 23.11 6.15
N THR A 183 -5.46 23.52 4.89
CA THR A 183 -6.66 23.41 4.04
C THR A 183 -6.42 22.56 2.80
N LYS A 184 -5.15 22.36 2.44
CA LYS A 184 -4.73 21.48 1.36
C LYS A 184 -3.64 20.52 1.84
N ILE A 185 -3.60 19.35 1.21
CA ILE A 185 -2.53 18.36 1.35
C ILE A 185 -1.99 17.99 -0.02
N LYS A 186 -0.77 17.48 -0.06
CA LYS A 186 -0.16 16.90 -1.25
C LYS A 186 0.41 15.54 -0.87
N LEU A 187 0.30 14.57 -1.77
CA LEU A 187 1.01 13.31 -1.63
C LEU A 187 2.27 13.45 -2.47
N ASN A 188 3.44 13.20 -1.89
CA ASN A 188 4.69 13.20 -2.61
C ASN A 188 5.20 11.76 -2.72
N TYR A 189 5.83 11.49 -3.85
CA TYR A 189 6.50 10.24 -4.12
C TYR A 189 8.01 10.46 -4.07
N ASP A 190 8.64 9.73 -3.14
CA ASP A 190 10.06 9.81 -2.80
C ASP A 190 10.88 8.76 -3.57
#